data_AF-A0A0K1F777-F1
#
_entry.id   AF-A0A0K1F777-F1
#
_cell.length_a   1.000
_cell.length_b   1.000
_cell.length_c   1.000
_cell.angle_alpha   90.00
_cell.angle_beta   90.00
_cell.angle_gamma   90.00
#
_symmetry.space_group_name_H-M   'P 1'
#
loop_
_entity.id
_entity.type
_entity.pdbx_description
1 polymer ?
#
loop_
_entity_poly.entity_id
_entity_poly.type
_entity_poly.pdbx_seq_one_letter_code
_entity_poly.pdbx_strand_id
1 'polypeptide(L)'
;MKSVQDAVAADTAAQGGARTAVYLGGSDLVAQDAARQLGSTASAHQLLDRVAVESDLGSSLVVISSTGSSPSEAKDLADAWVRALQRAFEAPRAGRSMTLEQLGPTTTPTRATARPFVLELAAGALGGLLVWAILWRVGERRRASHRPMRRARPALGRVE
;
A
#
# COMPACT_ATOMS: atom_id res chain seq x y z
N MET A 1 30.27 30.28 -21.45
CA MET A 1 29.84 28.92 -21.87
C MET A 1 29.51 28.15 -20.61
N LYS A 2 28.25 27.76 -20.41
CA LYS A 2 27.84 26.94 -19.25
C LYS A 2 28.49 25.57 -19.44
N SER A 3 29.32 25.13 -18.49
CA SER A 3 30.24 24.01 -18.73
C SER A 3 29.48 22.69 -18.73
N VAL A 4 30.01 21.67 -19.42
CA VAL A 4 29.48 20.30 -19.35
C VAL A 4 29.44 19.79 -17.91
N GLN A 5 30.36 20.25 -17.05
CA GLN A 5 30.37 19.95 -15.62
C GLN A 5 29.13 20.49 -14.89
N ASP A 6 28.69 21.71 -15.21
CA ASP A 6 27.47 22.30 -14.64
C ASP A 6 26.21 21.53 -15.07
N ALA A 7 26.18 21.06 -16.31
CA ALA A 7 25.06 20.27 -16.83
C ALA A 7 24.95 18.90 -16.14
N VAL A 8 26.07 18.20 -15.94
CA VAL A 8 26.10 16.91 -15.22
C VAL A 8 25.76 17.08 -13.74
N ALA A 9 26.24 18.15 -13.10
CA ALA A 9 25.90 18.46 -11.72
C ALA A 9 24.40 18.76 -11.54
N ALA A 10 23.79 19.47 -12.49
CA ALA A 10 22.36 19.74 -12.47
C ALA A 10 21.53 18.46 -12.67
N ASP A 11 21.93 17.58 -13.60
CA ASP A 11 21.24 16.32 -13.89
C ASP A 11 21.28 15.36 -12.70
N THR A 12 22.45 15.18 -12.09
CA THR A 12 22.60 14.35 -10.89
C THR A 12 21.82 14.89 -9.68
N ALA A 13 21.77 16.21 -9.52
CA ALA A 13 20.93 16.85 -8.50
C ALA A 13 19.43 16.61 -8.74
N ALA A 14 18.98 16.70 -10.00
CA ALA A 14 17.59 16.47 -10.38
C ALA A 14 17.17 15.00 -10.15
N GLN A 15 18.03 14.04 -10.50
CA GLN A 15 17.81 12.62 -10.21
C GLN A 15 17.75 12.33 -8.70
N GLY A 16 18.62 12.97 -7.90
CA GLY A 16 18.59 12.89 -6.45
C GLY A 16 17.29 13.46 -5.85
N GLY A 17 16.81 14.57 -6.42
CA GLY A 17 15.52 15.16 -6.07
C GLY A 17 14.34 14.23 -6.35
N ALA A 18 14.30 13.59 -7.53
CA ALA A 18 13.25 12.64 -7.89
C ALA A 18 13.21 11.42 -6.95
N ARG A 19 14.37 10.85 -6.59
CA ARG A 19 14.44 9.75 -5.60
C ARG A 19 13.93 10.17 -4.23
N THR A 20 14.26 11.40 -3.81
CA THR A 20 13.78 11.97 -2.55
C THR A 20 12.27 12.18 -2.58
N ALA A 21 11.73 12.64 -3.71
CA ALA A 21 10.29 12.82 -3.89
C ALA A 21 9.54 11.48 -3.88
N VAL A 22 10.09 10.41 -4.46
CA VAL A 22 9.51 9.06 -4.36
C VAL A 22 9.50 8.58 -2.91
N TYR A 23 10.62 8.72 -2.20
CA TYR A 23 10.70 8.32 -0.79
C TYR A 23 9.70 9.07 0.10
N LEU A 24 9.55 10.38 -0.11
CA LEU A 24 8.57 11.19 0.63
C LEU A 24 7.14 10.89 0.19
N GLY A 25 6.91 10.67 -1.09
CA GLY A 25 5.61 10.37 -1.67
C GLY A 25 5.00 9.08 -1.15
N GLY A 26 5.83 8.09 -0.78
CA GLY A 26 5.41 6.85 -0.12
C GLY A 26 5.36 6.91 1.41
N SER A 27 5.50 8.10 2.02
CA SER A 27 5.55 8.24 3.48
C SER A 27 4.18 8.49 4.10
N ASP A 28 4.00 8.02 5.35
CA ASP A 28 2.81 8.30 6.16
C ASP A 28 2.56 9.80 6.34
N LEU A 29 3.61 10.61 6.39
CA LEU A 29 3.49 12.07 6.56
C LEU A 29 2.73 12.71 5.39
N VAL A 30 3.07 12.32 4.15
CA VAL A 30 2.39 12.81 2.95
C VAL A 30 0.96 12.27 2.87
N ALA A 31 0.76 11.00 3.19
CA ALA A 31 -0.57 10.37 3.20
C ALA A 31 -1.52 11.03 4.21
N GLN A 32 -1.05 11.31 5.44
CA GLN A 32 -1.83 12.02 6.46
C GLN A 32 -2.19 13.44 6.02
N ASP A 33 -1.26 14.14 5.37
CA ASP A 33 -1.48 15.51 4.91
C ASP A 33 -2.45 15.57 3.71
N ALA A 34 -2.40 14.57 2.82
CA ALA A 34 -3.40 14.39 1.77
C ALA A 34 -4.79 14.07 2.36
N ALA A 35 -4.86 13.17 3.36
CA ALA A 35 -6.11 12.85 4.05
C ALA A 35 -6.78 14.08 4.67
N ARG A 36 -5.99 14.92 5.35
CA ARG A 36 -6.47 16.17 5.96
C ARG A 36 -7.05 17.15 4.94
N GLN A 37 -6.39 17.30 3.78
CA GLN A 37 -6.88 18.18 2.71
C GLN A 37 -8.21 17.73 2.11
N LEU A 38 -8.43 16.41 2.03
CA LEU A 38 -9.67 15.84 1.48
C LEU A 38 -10.78 15.73 2.52
N GLY A 39 -10.49 15.99 3.81
CA GLY A 39 -11.42 15.69 4.90
C GLY A 39 -11.74 14.20 5.01
N SER A 40 -10.85 13.32 4.53
CA SER A 40 -11.07 11.88 4.52
C SER A 40 -10.85 11.30 5.93
N THR A 41 -11.71 10.36 6.32
CA THR A 41 -11.55 9.55 7.54
C THR A 41 -10.72 8.28 7.31
N ALA A 42 -10.27 8.04 6.07
CA ALA A 42 -9.42 6.92 5.74
C ALA A 42 -8.05 7.04 6.45
N SER A 43 -7.54 5.91 6.93
CA SER A 43 -6.20 5.86 7.51
C SER A 43 -5.13 6.09 6.44
N ALA A 44 -3.96 6.59 6.85
CA ALA A 44 -2.81 6.79 5.95
C ALA A 44 -2.44 5.52 5.17
N HIS A 45 -2.49 4.35 5.83
CA HIS A 45 -2.22 3.06 5.22
C HIS A 45 -3.22 2.72 4.09
N GLN A 46 -4.51 2.96 4.31
CA GLN A 46 -5.55 2.74 3.30
C GLN A 46 -5.39 3.66 2.08
N LEU A 47 -4.83 4.85 2.28
CA LEU A 47 -4.56 5.78 1.18
C LEU A 47 -3.27 5.42 0.43
N LEU A 48 -2.23 4.94 1.13
CA LEU A 48 -1.00 4.44 0.53
C LEU A 48 -1.28 3.22 -0.37
N ASP A 49 -2.25 2.38 -0.04
CA ASP A 49 -2.67 1.27 -0.90
C ASP A 49 -3.30 1.71 -2.24
N ARG A 50 -3.75 2.97 -2.30
CA ARG A 50 -4.49 3.55 -3.43
C ARG A 50 -3.64 4.48 -4.29
N VAL A 51 -2.43 4.82 -3.86
CA VAL A 51 -1.53 5.76 -4.54
C VAL A 51 -0.18 5.12 -4.79
N ALA A 52 0.32 5.19 -6.02
CA ALA A 52 1.68 4.79 -6.36
C ALA A 52 2.49 6.01 -6.83
N VAL A 53 3.69 6.14 -6.30
CA VAL A 53 4.66 7.19 -6.64
C VAL A 53 5.91 6.54 -7.18
N GLU A 54 6.21 6.80 -8.45
CA GLU A 54 7.32 6.15 -9.16
C GLU A 54 8.16 7.19 -9.90
N SER A 55 9.45 6.91 -10.06
CA SER A 55 10.35 7.70 -10.91
C SER A 55 11.09 6.75 -11.86
N ASP A 56 11.24 7.14 -13.11
CA ASP A 56 12.06 6.38 -14.06
C ASP A 56 13.56 6.48 -13.70
N LEU A 57 14.30 5.39 -13.88
CA LEU A 57 15.71 5.30 -13.52
C LEU A 57 16.53 6.24 -14.42
N GLY A 58 17.11 7.28 -13.83
CA GLY A 58 17.88 8.29 -14.56
C GLY A 58 17.06 9.50 -15.02
N SER A 59 15.79 9.59 -14.61
CA SER A 59 14.93 10.74 -14.89
C SER A 59 14.70 11.60 -13.64
N SER A 60 14.48 12.89 -13.85
CA SER A 60 13.95 13.81 -12.84
C SER A 60 12.42 13.78 -12.74
N LEU A 61 11.76 12.99 -13.59
CA LEU A 61 10.32 12.88 -13.66
C LEU A 61 9.79 11.94 -12.57
N VAL A 62 8.78 12.40 -11.84
CA VAL A 62 8.03 11.62 -10.86
C VAL A 62 6.58 11.51 -11.34
N VAL A 63 6.07 10.29 -11.39
CA VAL A 63 4.69 9.98 -11.74
C VAL A 63 3.94 9.60 -10.47
N ILE A 64 2.82 10.27 -10.23
CA ILE A 64 1.90 9.96 -9.14
C ILE A 64 0.62 9.44 -9.78
N SER A 65 0.24 8.21 -9.40
CA SER A 65 -1.01 7.59 -9.84
C SER A 65 -1.88 7.28 -8.63
N SER A 66 -3.19 7.45 -8.77
CA SER A 66 -4.16 7.24 -7.71
C SER A 66 -5.35 6.44 -8.22
N THR A 67 -5.98 5.70 -7.31
CA THR A 67 -7.19 4.92 -7.59
C THR A 67 -8.34 5.39 -6.70
N GLY A 68 -9.55 5.39 -7.25
CA GLY A 68 -10.76 5.74 -6.53
C GLY A 68 -12.00 5.15 -7.15
N SER A 69 -13.12 5.26 -6.41
CA SER A 69 -14.41 4.70 -6.78
C SER A 69 -15.03 5.45 -7.96
N SER A 70 -14.55 6.66 -8.23
CA SER A 70 -14.88 7.45 -9.41
C SER A 70 -13.63 8.12 -10.00
N PRO A 71 -13.64 8.50 -11.30
CA PRO A 71 -12.57 9.27 -11.90
C PRO A 71 -12.30 10.61 -11.18
N SER A 72 -13.35 11.24 -10.63
CA SER A 72 -13.22 12.47 -9.84
C SER A 72 -12.49 12.21 -8.53
N GLU A 73 -12.88 11.16 -7.79
CA GLU A 73 -12.24 10.81 -6.52
C GLU A 73 -10.76 10.48 -6.70
N ALA A 74 -10.40 9.74 -7.76
CA ALA A 74 -9.00 9.46 -8.08
C ALA A 74 -8.23 10.76 -8.35
N LYS A 75 -8.78 11.66 -9.15
CA LYS A 75 -8.16 12.96 -9.43
C LYS A 75 -7.95 13.79 -8.17
N ASP A 76 -8.99 13.92 -7.33
CA ASP A 76 -8.92 14.70 -6.10
C ASP A 76 -7.85 14.14 -5.15
N LEU A 77 -7.75 12.81 -5.07
CA LEU A 77 -6.71 12.13 -4.30
C LEU A 77 -5.30 12.43 -4.84
N ALA A 78 -5.09 12.33 -6.15
CA ALA A 78 -3.80 12.67 -6.76
C ALA A 78 -3.43 14.14 -6.54
N ASP A 79 -4.37 15.06 -6.72
CA ASP A 79 -4.16 16.49 -6.53
C ASP A 79 -3.79 16.82 -5.07
N ALA A 80 -4.45 16.19 -4.10
CA ALA A 80 -4.12 16.32 -2.69
C ALA A 80 -2.74 15.74 -2.36
N TRP A 81 -2.35 14.64 -3.01
CA TRP A 81 -1.04 14.01 -2.85
C TRP A 81 0.10 14.88 -3.37
N VAL A 82 -0.08 15.47 -4.56
CA VAL A 82 0.91 16.40 -5.16
C VAL A 82 1.16 17.56 -4.21
N ARG A 83 0.10 18.20 -3.68
CA ARG A 83 0.22 19.32 -2.73
C ARG A 83 0.90 18.92 -1.42
N ALA A 84 0.56 17.75 -0.88
CA ALA A 84 1.18 17.23 0.33
C ALA A 84 2.67 16.93 0.12
N LEU A 85 3.02 16.34 -1.02
CA LEU A 85 4.39 16.04 -1.39
C LEU A 85 5.23 17.32 -1.57
N GLN A 86 4.68 18.32 -2.27
CA GLN A 86 5.33 19.64 -2.42
C GLN A 86 5.66 20.25 -1.05
N ARG A 87 4.70 20.28 -0.13
CA ARG A 87 4.96 20.79 1.24
C ARG A 87 6.00 19.97 2.00
N ALA A 88 5.98 18.65 1.88
CA ALA A 88 6.96 17.78 2.53
C ALA A 88 8.38 17.92 1.94
N PHE A 89 8.45 18.37 0.68
CA PHE A 89 9.69 18.60 -0.05
C PHE A 89 10.26 20.01 0.22
N GLU A 90 9.39 21.02 0.29
CA GLU A 90 9.73 22.41 0.62
C GLU A 90 9.96 22.64 2.12
N ALA A 91 9.53 21.70 2.97
CA ALA A 91 9.80 21.76 4.41
C ALA A 91 11.31 21.88 4.65
N PRO A 92 11.77 22.90 5.41
CA PRO A 92 13.18 23.26 5.50
C PRO A 92 14.02 22.12 6.09
N ARG A 93 14.71 21.37 5.21
CA ARG A 93 15.77 20.44 5.58
C ARG A 93 17.11 21.16 5.46
N ALA A 94 17.72 21.47 6.61
CA ALA A 94 19.12 21.86 6.73
C ALA A 94 19.63 22.88 5.67
N GLY A 95 18.89 23.96 5.43
CA GLY A 95 19.36 25.11 4.64
C GLY A 95 19.37 24.95 3.11
N ARG A 96 18.79 23.89 2.53
CA ARG A 96 18.57 23.77 1.08
C ARG A 96 17.07 23.77 0.77
N SER A 97 16.60 24.85 0.15
CA SER A 97 15.28 24.90 -0.48
C SER A 97 15.38 24.23 -1.83
N MET A 98 14.72 23.09 -2.01
CA MET A 98 14.47 22.51 -3.32
C MET A 98 12.96 22.60 -3.57
N THR A 99 12.58 23.14 -4.73
CA THR A 99 11.17 23.34 -5.12
C THR A 99 10.76 22.25 -6.09
N LEU A 100 9.60 21.64 -5.88
CA LEU A 100 9.01 20.67 -6.80
C LEU A 100 7.98 21.38 -7.68
N GLU A 101 8.32 21.59 -8.95
CA GLU A 101 7.42 22.23 -9.91
C GLU A 101 6.54 21.20 -10.62
N GLN A 102 5.23 21.44 -10.65
CA GLN A 102 4.28 20.58 -11.34
C GLN A 102 4.34 20.84 -12.85
N LEU A 103 4.75 19.84 -13.63
CA LEU A 103 4.95 19.96 -15.08
C LEU A 103 3.64 20.02 -15.90
N GLY A 104 2.48 19.70 -15.29
CA GLY A 104 1.18 19.77 -15.96
C GLY A 104 0.00 19.36 -15.06
N PRO A 105 -1.25 19.69 -15.45
CA PRO A 105 -2.44 19.34 -14.69
C PRO A 105 -2.64 17.82 -14.63
N THR A 106 -3.12 17.32 -13.51
CA THR A 106 -3.44 15.90 -13.31
C THR A 106 -4.44 15.44 -14.36
N THR A 107 -4.01 14.50 -15.20
CA THR A 107 -4.83 13.90 -16.27
C THR A 107 -5.56 12.67 -15.75
N THR A 108 -6.86 12.62 -15.98
CA THR A 108 -7.68 11.46 -15.58
C THR A 108 -7.78 10.49 -16.76
N PRO A 109 -7.28 9.25 -16.67
CA PRO A 109 -7.52 8.27 -17.71
C PRO A 109 -9.03 7.96 -17.80
N THR A 110 -9.58 7.91 -19.01
CA THR A 110 -11.02 7.69 -19.27
C THR A 110 -11.51 6.27 -18.91
N ARG A 111 -10.61 5.37 -18.49
CA ARG A 111 -10.93 4.02 -18.02
C ARG A 111 -10.39 3.80 -16.61
N ALA A 112 -11.23 3.19 -15.76
CA ALA A 112 -10.79 2.64 -14.48
C ALA A 112 -9.73 1.55 -14.73
N THR A 113 -8.52 1.76 -14.22
CA THR A 113 -7.49 0.72 -14.18
C THR A 113 -7.88 -0.24 -13.06
N ALA A 114 -8.55 -1.35 -13.40
CA ALA A 114 -8.92 -2.37 -12.43
C ALA A 114 -7.65 -2.93 -11.76
N ARG A 115 -7.61 -2.90 -10.41
CA ARG A 115 -6.62 -3.64 -9.61
C ARG A 115 -6.71 -5.13 -10.01
N PRO A 116 -5.59 -5.88 -10.14
CA PRO A 116 -5.67 -7.30 -10.50
C PRO A 116 -6.35 -8.08 -9.36
N PHE A 117 -7.68 -8.25 -9.47
CA PHE A 117 -8.55 -9.00 -8.55
C PHE A 117 -8.01 -10.40 -8.22
N VAL A 118 -7.25 -10.99 -9.14
CA VAL A 118 -6.61 -12.31 -8.99
C VAL A 118 -5.62 -12.34 -7.81
N LEU A 119 -4.90 -11.24 -7.54
CA LEU A 119 -3.91 -11.20 -6.46
C LEU A 119 -4.57 -11.07 -5.08
N GLU A 120 -5.62 -10.26 -4.96
CA GLU A 120 -6.40 -10.11 -3.72
C GLU A 120 -7.17 -11.39 -3.37
N LEU A 121 -7.75 -12.05 -4.39
CA LEU A 121 -8.44 -13.33 -4.20
C LEU A 121 -7.47 -14.42 -3.75
N ALA A 122 -6.24 -14.45 -4.30
CA ALA A 122 -5.20 -15.38 -3.88
C ALA A 122 -4.75 -15.14 -2.43
N ALA A 123 -4.57 -13.87 -2.03
CA ALA A 123 -4.21 -13.52 -0.65
C ALA A 123 -5.31 -13.88 0.36
N GLY A 124 -6.57 -13.59 0.03
CA GLY A 124 -7.73 -13.97 0.86
C GLY A 124 -7.89 -15.48 1.00
N ALA A 125 -7.69 -16.24 -0.08
CA ALA A 125 -7.75 -17.70 -0.06
C ALA A 125 -6.66 -18.31 0.85
N LEU A 126 -5.42 -17.80 0.78
CA LEU A 126 -4.32 -18.24 1.63
C LEU A 126 -4.56 -17.89 3.12
N GLY A 127 -5.06 -16.69 3.40
CA GLY A 127 -5.41 -16.26 4.76
C GLY A 127 -6.53 -17.10 5.36
N GLY A 128 -7.60 -17.34 4.60
CA GLY A 128 -8.72 -18.19 5.02
C GLY A 128 -8.30 -19.63 5.31
N LEU A 129 -7.40 -20.20 4.49
CA LEU A 129 -6.87 -21.55 4.69
C LEU A 129 -6.06 -21.67 6.00
N LEU A 130 -5.26 -20.66 6.33
CA LEU A 130 -4.50 -20.62 7.58
C LEU A 130 -5.41 -20.54 8.81
N VAL A 131 -6.43 -19.69 8.78
CA VAL A 131 -7.41 -19.56 9.88
C VAL A 131 -8.19 -20.87 10.05
N TRP A 132 -8.65 -21.47 8.95
CA TRP A 132 -9.34 -22.76 8.97
C TRP A 132 -8.47 -23.87 9.58
N ALA A 133 -7.19 -23.96 9.19
CA ALA A 133 -6.26 -24.95 9.71
C ALA A 133 -6.01 -24.80 11.23
N ILE A 134 -5.96 -23.56 11.74
CA ILE A 134 -5.81 -23.27 13.16
C ILE A 134 -7.07 -23.71 13.93
N LEU A 135 -8.25 -23.34 13.44
CA LEU A 135 -9.53 -23.71 14.06
C LEU A 135 -9.75 -25.23 14.04
N TRP A 136 -9.38 -25.89 12.94
CA TRP A 136 -9.42 -27.34 12.81
C TRP A 136 -8.53 -28.02 13.87
N ARG A 137 -7.27 -27.59 13.99
CA ARG A 137 -6.31 -28.09 14.99
C ARG A 137 -6.82 -27.92 16.43
N VAL A 138 -7.51 -26.83 16.74
CA VAL A 138 -8.10 -26.60 18.08
C VAL A 138 -9.32 -27.50 18.30
N GLY A 139 -10.17 -27.67 17.29
CA GLY A 139 -11.32 -28.57 17.36
C GLY A 139 -10.94 -30.05 17.49
N GLU A 140 -9.85 -30.46 16.86
CA GLU A 140 -9.34 -31.84 16.92
C GLU A 140 -8.85 -32.22 18.33
N ARG A 141 -8.26 -31.28 19.06
CA ARG A 141 -7.88 -31.48 20.48
C ARG A 141 -9.09 -31.74 21.38
N ARG A 142 -10.26 -31.18 21.06
CA ARG A 142 -11.50 -31.41 21.83
C ARG A 142 -12.11 -32.79 21.54
N ARG A 143 -11.95 -33.31 20.32
CA ARG A 143 -12.48 -34.63 19.91
C ARG A 143 -11.66 -35.80 20.46
N ALA A 144 -10.40 -35.60 20.81
CA ALA A 144 -9.56 -36.64 21.41
C ALA A 144 -9.92 -37.00 22.87
N SER A 145 -10.68 -36.17 23.58
CA SER A 145 -11.04 -36.39 25.00
C SER A 145 -12.26 -37.30 25.22
N HIS A 146 -12.97 -37.69 24.16
CA HIS A 146 -14.06 -38.66 24.24
C HIS A 146 -13.64 -39.99 23.64
N ARG A 147 -12.62 -40.64 24.22
CA ARG A 147 -12.47 -42.09 24.07
C ARG A 147 -13.41 -42.75 25.09
N PRO A 148 -14.56 -43.31 24.66
CA PRO A 148 -15.40 -44.06 25.58
C PRO A 148 -14.58 -45.23 26.13
N MET A 149 -14.44 -45.27 27.46
CA MET A 149 -13.90 -46.43 28.17
C MET A 149 -14.70 -47.66 27.74
N ARG A 150 -14.00 -48.60 27.12
CA ARG A 150 -14.51 -49.89 26.68
C ARG A 150 -14.99 -50.64 27.94
N ARG A 151 -16.30 -50.59 28.23
CA ARG A 151 -16.90 -51.42 29.26
C ARG A 151 -16.59 -52.88 28.93
N ALA A 152 -15.95 -53.55 29.88
CA ALA A 152 -15.70 -54.97 29.84
C ALA A 152 -17.03 -55.73 29.63
N ARG A 153 -17.01 -56.70 28.72
CA ARG A 153 -18.10 -57.65 28.49
C ARG A 153 -18.24 -58.53 29.74
N PRO A 154 -19.40 -58.60 30.41
CA PRO A 154 -19.68 -59.74 31.27
C PRO A 154 -19.95 -60.95 30.37
N ALA A 155 -19.18 -62.01 30.58
CA ALA A 155 -19.44 -63.32 29.99
C ALA A 155 -20.75 -63.84 30.58
N LEU A 156 -21.80 -63.93 29.75
CA LEU A 156 -23.01 -64.64 30.12
C LEU A 156 -22.69 -66.13 30.19
N GLY A 157 -22.64 -66.65 31.42
CA GLY A 157 -22.66 -68.06 31.70
C GLY A 157 -23.94 -68.69 31.17
N ARG A 158 -23.76 -69.71 30.36
CA ARG A 158 -24.78 -70.67 29.91
C ARG A 158 -25.25 -71.47 31.14
N VAL A 159 -26.54 -71.47 31.41
CA VAL A 159 -27.16 -72.38 32.37
C VAL A 159 -28.14 -73.23 31.58
N GLU A 160 -27.91 -74.54 31.59
CA GLU A 160 -28.85 -75.57 31.12
C GLU A 160 -29.95 -75.81 32.16
#